data_AF-A0A7Z9SBM7-F1
#
_entry.id   AF-A0A7Z9SBM7-F1
#
_cell.length_a   1.000
_cell.length_b   1.000
_cell.length_c   1.000
_cell.angle_alpha   90.00
_cell.angle_beta   90.00
_cell.angle_gamma   90.00
#
_symmetry.space_group_name_H-M   'P 1'
#
loop_
_entity.id
_entity.type
_entity.pdbx_description
1 polymer ?
#
loop_
_entity_poly.entity_id
_entity_poly.type
_entity_poly.pdbx_seq_one_letter_code
_entity_poly.pdbx_strand_id
1 'polypeptide(L)'
;MSLLKQELRIQIPSVQNEIKQLIVEKGDQKISDVTVAQAFSGLRGIKAFVCDTSSVSAEKGLIIRGIPLLDITHILPEEVFFLLLTGRLPNEDELADLKKDFSSHLEVSDYVWNVISEMPDDAHPMTLFNIGILAMQGESVFRKKYDEGMPKTEFWEAILEDGIRLLAKLPTLGAGIY
;
A
#
# COMPACT_ATOMS: atom_id res chain seq x y z
N MET A 1 -14.49 -6.72 -12.41
CA MET A 1 -13.59 -7.02 -11.29
C MET A 1 -12.21 -7.16 -11.88
N SER A 2 -11.29 -6.25 -11.53
CA SER A 2 -9.95 -6.20 -12.13
C SER A 2 -9.20 -7.52 -11.97
N LEU A 3 -8.26 -7.79 -12.89
CA LEU A 3 -7.44 -8.99 -12.91
C LEU A 3 -6.60 -9.11 -11.63
N LEU A 4 -6.04 -7.99 -11.16
CA LEU A 4 -5.33 -7.92 -9.87
C LEU A 4 -6.20 -8.39 -8.70
N LYS A 5 -7.47 -7.95 -8.63
CA LYS A 5 -8.38 -8.37 -7.56
C LYS A 5 -8.73 -9.85 -7.63
N GLN A 6 -8.77 -10.43 -8.83
CA GLN A 6 -8.99 -11.88 -8.99
C GLN A 6 -7.80 -12.68 -8.49
N GLU A 7 -6.58 -12.27 -8.87
CA GLU A 7 -5.33 -12.88 -8.40
C GLU A 7 -5.26 -12.87 -6.86
N LEU A 8 -5.49 -11.71 -6.24
CA LEU A 8 -5.45 -11.59 -4.78
C LEU A 8 -6.50 -12.45 -4.09
N ARG A 9 -7.69 -12.60 -4.66
CA ARG A 9 -8.73 -13.48 -4.09
C ARG A 9 -8.29 -14.95 -4.07
N ILE A 10 -7.48 -15.37 -5.03
CA ILE A 10 -6.91 -16.72 -5.07
C ILE A 10 -5.78 -16.87 -4.04
N GLN A 11 -4.90 -15.87 -3.94
CA GLN A 11 -3.71 -15.96 -3.09
C GLN A 11 -3.99 -15.79 -1.59
N ILE A 12 -4.88 -14.86 -1.21
CA ILE A 12 -5.12 -14.49 0.20
C ILE A 12 -5.47 -15.70 1.09
N PRO A 13 -6.37 -16.63 0.70
CA PRO A 13 -6.66 -17.81 1.52
C PRO A 13 -5.44 -18.71 1.76
N SER A 14 -4.55 -18.87 0.77
CA SER A 14 -3.31 -19.65 0.93
C SER A 14 -2.41 -19.02 1.99
N VAL A 15 -2.12 -17.72 1.82
CA VAL A 15 -1.27 -16.97 2.74
C VAL A 15 -1.85 -16.94 4.15
N GLN A 16 -3.17 -16.80 4.29
CA GLN A 16 -3.83 -16.89 5.60
C GLN A 16 -3.63 -18.26 6.27
N ASN A 17 -3.69 -19.34 5.50
CA ASN A 17 -3.47 -20.69 6.03
C ASN A 17 -2.00 -20.91 6.42
N GLU A 18 -1.05 -20.43 5.61
CA GLU A 18 0.38 -20.46 5.91
C GLU A 18 0.69 -19.72 7.22
N ILE A 19 0.14 -18.51 7.41
CA ILE A 19 0.30 -17.73 8.65
C ILE A 19 -0.29 -18.49 9.84
N LYS A 20 -1.49 -19.07 9.70
CA LYS A 20 -2.11 -19.86 10.77
C LYS A 20 -1.26 -21.08 11.13
N GLN A 21 -0.73 -21.80 10.14
CA GLN A 21 0.15 -22.93 10.36
C GLN A 21 1.45 -22.51 11.06
N LEU A 22 2.07 -21.41 10.62
CA LEU A 22 3.27 -20.88 11.26
C LEU A 22 3.05 -20.54 12.74
N ILE A 23 1.91 -19.95 13.08
CA ILE A 23 1.55 -19.64 14.48
C ILE A 23 1.30 -20.93 15.28
N VAL A 24 0.65 -21.93 14.69
CA VAL A 24 0.43 -23.24 15.35
C VAL A 24 1.76 -23.96 15.61
N GLU A 25 2.67 -23.93 14.65
CA GLU A 25 3.95 -24.65 14.74
C GLU A 25 4.99 -23.92 15.59
N LYS A 26 5.01 -22.57 15.56
CA LYS A 26 6.11 -21.75 16.08
C LYS A 26 5.66 -20.52 16.87
N GLY A 27 4.40 -20.46 17.32
CA GLY A 27 3.83 -19.29 18.00
C GLY A 27 4.60 -18.85 19.25
N ASP A 28 5.16 -19.81 20.01
CA ASP A 28 5.95 -19.54 21.22
C ASP A 28 7.46 -19.39 20.93
N GLN A 29 7.88 -19.48 19.66
CA GLN A 29 9.29 -19.34 19.30
C GLN A 29 9.73 -17.89 19.47
N LYS A 30 10.74 -17.69 20.32
CA LYS A 30 11.36 -16.38 20.54
C LYS A 30 12.05 -15.87 19.27
N ILE A 31 11.65 -14.69 18.78
CA ILE A 31 12.23 -14.04 17.58
C ILE A 31 13.22 -12.91 17.89
N SER A 32 13.16 -12.33 19.09
CA SER A 32 14.02 -11.22 19.52
C SER A 32 14.13 -11.17 21.06
N ASP A 33 15.24 -10.61 21.53
CA ASP A 33 15.41 -10.15 22.91
C ASP A 33 15.18 -8.64 23.00
N VAL A 34 14.80 -8.15 24.19
CA VAL A 34 14.56 -6.73 24.46
C VAL A 34 15.35 -6.30 25.68
N THR A 35 16.18 -5.27 25.53
CA THR A 35 16.94 -4.62 26.61
C THR A 35 16.34 -3.27 26.98
N VAL A 36 16.70 -2.76 28.18
CA VAL A 36 16.28 -1.42 28.64
C VAL A 36 16.69 -0.32 27.65
N ALA A 37 17.92 -0.38 27.13
CA ALA A 37 18.39 0.61 26.15
C ALA A 37 17.53 0.64 24.88
N GLN A 38 17.10 -0.53 24.40
CA GLN A 38 16.25 -0.62 23.21
C GLN A 38 14.83 -0.08 23.44
N ALA A 39 14.33 -0.14 24.67
CA ALA A 39 13.05 0.48 25.04
C ALA A 39 13.10 2.00 24.92
N PHE A 40 14.23 2.63 25.28
CA PHE A 40 14.41 4.09 25.16
C PHE A 40 14.90 4.54 23.77
N SER A 41 15.40 3.63 22.93
CA SER A 41 15.91 3.96 21.60
C SER A 41 14.91 3.72 20.47
N GLY A 42 13.62 3.58 20.78
CA GLY A 42 12.57 3.35 19.77
C GLY A 42 12.71 2.01 19.05
N LEU A 43 12.92 0.91 19.78
CA LEU A 43 12.96 -0.46 19.25
C LEU A 43 14.14 -0.78 18.30
N ARG A 44 15.22 0.01 18.36
CA ARG A 44 16.43 -0.24 17.54
C ARG A 44 16.94 -1.68 17.70
N GLY A 45 17.00 -2.40 16.58
CA GLY A 45 17.49 -3.78 16.53
C GLY A 45 16.49 -4.84 17.03
N ILE A 46 15.25 -4.47 17.35
CA ILE A 46 14.20 -5.42 17.73
C ILE A 46 13.40 -5.82 16.50
N LYS A 47 13.21 -7.14 16.31
CA LYS A 47 12.27 -7.67 15.32
C LYS A 47 10.85 -7.58 15.89
N ALA A 48 10.08 -6.57 15.46
CA ALA A 48 8.78 -6.24 16.06
C ALA A 48 7.57 -6.49 15.14
N PHE A 49 7.74 -6.43 13.82
CA PHE A 49 6.63 -6.52 12.87
C PHE A 49 6.99 -7.38 11.66
N VAL A 50 5.96 -7.91 11.00
CA VAL A 50 6.08 -8.62 9.72
C VAL A 50 5.91 -7.62 8.59
N CYS A 51 6.85 -7.59 7.66
CA CYS A 51 6.75 -6.90 6.38
C CYS A 51 7.02 -7.94 5.28
N ASP A 52 6.02 -8.28 4.50
CA ASP A 52 6.08 -9.33 3.48
C ASP A 52 6.43 -8.78 2.09
N THR A 53 6.30 -7.47 1.89
CA THR A 53 6.52 -6.81 0.60
C THR A 53 8.00 -6.60 0.28
N SER A 54 8.83 -6.33 1.28
CA SER A 54 10.25 -6.04 1.08
C SER A 54 11.11 -6.34 2.30
N SER A 55 12.42 -6.47 2.06
CA SER A 55 13.44 -6.61 3.10
C SER A 55 14.73 -5.88 2.69
N VAL A 56 15.63 -5.67 3.65
CA VAL A 56 16.91 -5.02 3.39
C VAL A 56 18.04 -5.94 3.82
N SER A 57 18.99 -6.15 2.91
CA SER A 57 20.24 -6.88 3.13
C SER A 57 21.43 -5.91 3.13
N ALA A 58 22.42 -6.16 3.97
CA ALA A 58 23.66 -5.38 3.99
C ALA A 58 24.47 -5.51 2.68
N GLU A 59 24.34 -6.64 1.97
CA GLU A 59 25.09 -6.91 0.73
C GLU A 59 24.34 -6.44 -0.51
N LYS A 60 23.03 -6.69 -0.56
CA LYS A 60 22.20 -6.48 -1.77
C LYS A 60 21.33 -5.22 -1.72
N GLY A 61 21.28 -4.53 -0.58
CA GLY A 61 20.38 -3.40 -0.38
C GLY A 61 18.91 -3.84 -0.28
N LEU A 62 18.02 -3.05 -0.88
CA LEU A 62 16.57 -3.30 -0.89
C LEU A 62 16.23 -4.51 -1.78
N ILE A 63 15.40 -5.41 -1.25
CA ILE A 63 14.87 -6.59 -1.95
C ILE A 63 13.35 -6.50 -1.90
N ILE A 64 12.70 -6.44 -3.06
CA ILE A 64 11.24 -6.36 -3.20
C ILE A 64 10.73 -7.75 -3.61
N ARG A 65 9.89 -8.36 -2.77
CA ARG A 65 9.32 -9.72 -3.00
C ARG A 65 10.37 -10.75 -3.46
N GLY A 66 11.57 -10.71 -2.87
CA GLY A 66 12.67 -11.62 -3.18
C GLY A 66 13.58 -11.19 -4.33
N ILE A 67 13.27 -10.09 -5.03
CA ILE A 67 14.05 -9.58 -6.17
C ILE A 67 14.86 -8.35 -5.72
N PRO A 68 16.20 -8.34 -5.85
CA PRO A 68 17.01 -7.16 -5.57
C PRO A 68 16.56 -5.94 -6.40
N LEU A 69 16.47 -4.77 -5.77
CA LEU A 69 15.99 -3.54 -6.42
C LEU A 69 16.77 -3.22 -7.70
N LEU A 70 18.09 -3.42 -7.68
CA LEU A 70 18.98 -3.14 -8.81
C LEU A 70 18.65 -4.00 -10.04
N ASP A 71 18.00 -5.15 -9.86
CA ASP A 71 17.62 -6.04 -10.97
C ASP A 71 16.31 -5.60 -11.65
N ILE A 72 15.53 -4.73 -11.01
CA ILE A 72 14.18 -4.34 -11.47
C ILE A 72 14.03 -2.83 -11.66
N THR A 73 15.12 -2.07 -11.79
CA THR A 73 15.05 -0.60 -11.99
C THR A 73 14.38 -0.17 -13.30
N HIS A 74 14.15 -1.11 -14.21
CA HIS A 74 13.60 -0.87 -15.55
C HIS A 74 12.08 -1.08 -15.62
N ILE A 75 11.46 -1.65 -14.59
CA ILE A 75 10.01 -1.92 -14.58
C ILE A 75 9.23 -0.66 -14.19
N LEU A 76 7.98 -0.58 -14.64
CA LEU A 76 7.10 0.54 -14.37
C LEU A 76 6.58 0.55 -12.93
N PRO A 77 6.20 1.70 -12.36
CA PRO A 77 5.58 1.78 -11.03
C PRO A 77 4.34 0.89 -10.88
N GLU A 78 3.53 0.73 -11.93
CA GLU A 78 2.37 -0.17 -11.93
C GLU A 78 2.78 -1.65 -11.82
N GLU A 79 3.89 -2.03 -12.44
CA GLU A 79 4.47 -3.38 -12.32
C GLU A 79 5.04 -3.59 -10.90
N VAL A 80 5.68 -2.57 -10.32
CA VAL A 80 6.11 -2.59 -8.92
C VAL A 80 4.92 -2.78 -7.99
N PHE A 81 3.82 -2.05 -8.19
CA PHE A 81 2.61 -2.17 -7.38
C PHE A 81 2.02 -3.58 -7.47
N PHE A 82 1.92 -4.13 -8.68
CA PHE A 82 1.45 -5.49 -8.90
C PHE A 82 2.37 -6.53 -8.22
N LEU A 83 3.69 -6.36 -8.36
CA LEU A 83 4.69 -7.19 -7.69
C LEU A 83 4.53 -7.15 -6.17
N LEU A 84 4.45 -5.95 -5.58
CA LEU A 84 4.30 -5.78 -4.13
C LEU A 84 3.06 -6.50 -3.59
N LEU A 85 1.96 -6.55 -4.34
CA LEU A 85 0.73 -7.18 -3.89
C LEU A 85 0.68 -8.69 -4.16
N THR A 86 1.21 -9.16 -5.29
CA THR A 86 1.02 -10.54 -5.76
C THR A 86 2.27 -11.43 -5.66
N GLY A 87 3.44 -10.83 -5.41
CA GLY A 87 4.72 -11.53 -5.38
C GLY A 87 5.29 -11.90 -6.75
N ARG A 88 4.65 -11.52 -7.86
CA ARG A 88 5.13 -11.73 -9.24
C ARG A 88 4.92 -10.50 -10.12
N LEU A 89 5.63 -10.43 -11.23
CA LEU A 89 5.35 -9.41 -12.26
C LEU A 89 4.03 -9.73 -12.99
N PRO A 90 3.30 -8.70 -13.44
CA PRO A 90 2.10 -8.88 -14.24
C PRO A 90 2.46 -9.35 -15.66
N ASN A 91 1.53 -10.01 -16.33
CA ASN A 91 1.57 -10.15 -17.80
C ASN A 91 1.00 -8.89 -18.50
N GLU A 92 1.04 -8.86 -19.83
CA GLU A 92 0.59 -7.70 -20.63
C GLU A 92 -0.88 -7.32 -20.39
N ASP A 93 -1.77 -8.31 -20.31
CA ASP A 93 -3.21 -8.09 -20.08
C ASP A 93 -3.47 -7.55 -18.67
N GLU A 94 -2.79 -8.09 -17.65
CA GLU A 94 -2.87 -7.65 -16.26
C GLU A 94 -2.36 -6.22 -16.09
N LEU A 95 -1.25 -5.88 -16.75
CA LEU A 95 -0.70 -4.53 -16.74
C LEU A 95 -1.64 -3.55 -17.44
N ALA A 96 -2.22 -3.93 -18.57
CA ALA A 96 -3.17 -3.09 -19.29
C ALA A 96 -4.45 -2.84 -18.48
N ASP A 97 -4.98 -3.87 -17.81
CA ASP A 97 -6.14 -3.75 -16.92
C ASP A 97 -5.85 -2.83 -15.73
N LEU A 98 -4.68 -2.98 -15.08
CA LEU A 98 -4.27 -2.12 -13.96
C LEU A 98 -4.10 -0.66 -14.39
N LYS A 99 -3.46 -0.40 -15.54
CA LYS A 99 -3.30 0.96 -16.08
C LYS A 99 -4.63 1.61 -16.40
N LYS A 100 -5.58 0.84 -16.95
CA LYS A 100 -6.94 1.31 -17.19
C LYS A 100 -7.65 1.66 -15.89
N ASP A 101 -7.47 0.85 -14.85
CA ASP A 101 -8.05 1.07 -13.52
C ASP A 101 -7.55 2.40 -12.93
N PHE A 102 -6.23 2.61 -12.90
CA PHE A 102 -5.64 3.89 -12.48
C PHE A 102 -6.13 5.07 -13.32
N SER A 103 -6.15 4.92 -14.66
CA SER A 103 -6.57 5.99 -15.57
C SER A 103 -8.01 6.43 -15.33
N SER A 104 -8.87 5.54 -14.84
CA SER A 104 -10.27 5.84 -14.52
C SER A 104 -10.47 6.65 -13.22
N HIS A 105 -9.40 6.86 -12.45
CA HIS A 105 -9.42 7.47 -11.13
C HIS A 105 -8.47 8.66 -10.97
N LEU A 106 -7.95 9.23 -12.05
CA LEU A 106 -6.98 10.33 -12.03
C LEU A 106 -7.55 11.67 -11.53
N GLU A 107 -8.87 11.84 -11.62
CA GLU A 107 -9.55 13.10 -11.31
C GLU A 107 -9.64 13.34 -9.80
N VAL A 108 -9.16 14.49 -9.35
CA VAL A 108 -9.29 14.97 -7.98
C VAL A 108 -10.48 15.92 -7.92
N SER A 109 -11.44 15.64 -7.03
CA SER A 109 -12.68 16.40 -6.91
C SER A 109 -12.45 17.87 -6.54
N ASP A 110 -13.24 18.78 -7.11
CA ASP A 110 -13.12 20.24 -6.94
C ASP A 110 -13.06 20.71 -5.48
N TYR A 111 -13.80 20.06 -4.58
CA TYR A 111 -13.82 20.46 -3.17
C TYR A 111 -12.44 20.28 -2.50
N VAL A 112 -11.61 19.36 -2.98
CA VAL A 112 -10.25 19.14 -2.48
C VAL A 112 -9.38 20.34 -2.84
N TRP A 113 -9.47 20.82 -4.08
CA TRP A 113 -8.76 22.01 -4.54
C TRP A 113 -9.20 23.26 -3.80
N ASN A 114 -10.51 23.40 -3.55
CA ASN A 114 -11.05 24.51 -2.75
C ASN A 114 -10.46 24.51 -1.32
N VAL A 115 -10.28 23.35 -0.69
CA VAL A 115 -9.65 23.27 0.64
C VAL A 115 -8.18 23.71 0.58
N ILE A 116 -7.46 23.27 -0.45
CA ILE A 116 -6.03 23.60 -0.62
C ILE A 116 -5.86 25.10 -0.91
N SER A 117 -6.75 25.72 -1.69
CA SER A 117 -6.66 27.14 -2.06
C SER A 117 -6.88 28.11 -0.90
N GLU A 118 -7.48 27.66 0.20
CA GLU A 118 -7.67 28.46 1.42
C GLU A 118 -6.42 28.46 2.33
N MET A 119 -5.42 27.65 2.01
CA MET A 119 -4.16 27.63 2.76
C MET A 119 -3.29 28.85 2.43
N PRO A 120 -2.48 29.33 3.38
CA PRO A 120 -1.53 30.40 3.13
C PRO A 120 -0.56 30.07 1.97
N ASP A 121 -0.16 31.08 1.20
CA ASP A 121 0.78 30.94 0.07
C ASP A 121 2.16 30.39 0.49
N ASP A 122 2.54 30.57 1.76
CA ASP A 122 3.80 30.08 2.33
C ASP A 122 3.67 28.69 3.00
N ALA A 123 2.53 28.02 2.84
CA ALA A 123 2.31 26.68 3.36
C ALA A 123 3.28 25.68 2.73
N HIS A 124 3.90 24.85 3.57
CA HIS A 124 4.84 23.83 3.09
C HIS A 124 4.14 22.83 2.15
N PRO A 125 4.74 22.44 1.00
CA PRO A 125 4.09 21.55 0.03
C PRO A 125 3.58 20.23 0.60
N MET A 126 4.34 19.61 1.51
CA MET A 126 3.89 18.39 2.21
C MET A 126 2.66 18.61 3.11
N THR A 127 2.47 19.82 3.65
CA THR A 127 1.26 20.17 4.39
C THR A 127 0.06 20.21 3.45
N LEU A 128 0.20 20.87 2.29
CA LEU A 128 -0.84 20.91 1.26
C LEU A 128 -1.18 19.51 0.74
N PHE A 129 -0.17 18.69 0.49
CA PHE A 129 -0.34 17.31 0.00
C PHE A 129 -1.10 16.44 1.01
N ASN A 130 -0.73 16.51 2.29
CA ASN A 130 -1.44 15.77 3.35
C ASN A 130 -2.88 16.27 3.52
N ILE A 131 -3.12 17.57 3.47
CA ILE A 131 -4.48 18.14 3.55
C ILE A 131 -5.33 17.65 2.38
N GLY A 132 -4.79 17.65 1.16
CA GLY A 132 -5.48 17.12 -0.02
C GLY A 132 -5.87 15.65 0.13
N ILE A 133 -4.94 14.81 0.63
CA ILE A 133 -5.21 13.39 0.92
C ILE A 133 -6.32 13.23 1.97
N LEU A 134 -6.27 14.01 3.06
CA LEU A 134 -7.27 13.97 4.11
C LEU A 134 -8.65 14.45 3.63
N ALA A 135 -8.70 15.47 2.77
CA ALA A 135 -9.95 15.96 2.19
C ALA A 135 -10.63 14.87 1.34
N MET A 136 -9.85 14.09 0.59
CA MET A 136 -10.37 12.96 -0.21
C MET A 136 -10.98 11.81 0.61
N GLN A 137 -10.83 11.80 1.94
CA GLN A 137 -11.34 10.71 2.78
C GLN A 137 -12.86 10.49 2.63
N GLY A 138 -13.63 11.54 2.31
CA GLY A 138 -15.07 11.45 2.07
C GLY A 138 -15.47 10.54 0.91
N GLU A 139 -14.53 10.23 0.00
CA GLU A 139 -14.74 9.33 -1.15
C GLU A 139 -14.40 7.86 -0.85
N SER A 140 -13.98 7.54 0.38
CA SER A 140 -13.55 6.19 0.78
C SER A 140 -14.68 5.15 0.64
N VAL A 141 -14.44 4.16 -0.23
CA VAL A 141 -15.29 2.99 -0.42
C VAL A 141 -15.25 2.09 0.80
N PHE A 142 -14.08 1.94 1.44
CA PHE A 142 -13.95 1.17 2.67
C PHE A 142 -14.83 1.75 3.77
N ARG A 143 -14.75 3.07 4.00
CA ARG A 143 -15.52 3.72 5.06
C ARG A 143 -17.03 3.52 4.86
N LYS A 144 -17.52 3.80 3.65
CA LYS A 144 -18.94 3.64 3.32
C LYS A 144 -19.44 2.22 3.57
N LYS A 145 -18.74 1.22 3.04
CA LYS A 145 -19.17 -0.18 3.17
C LYS A 145 -18.98 -0.71 4.60
N TYR A 146 -17.99 -0.22 5.34
CA TYR A 146 -17.83 -0.55 6.75
C TYR A 146 -19.06 -0.11 7.57
N ASP A 147 -19.53 1.12 7.34
CA ASP A 147 -20.73 1.66 8.00
C ASP A 147 -22.02 0.89 7.59
N GLU A 148 -22.03 0.28 6.40
CA GLU A 148 -23.10 -0.62 5.92
C GLU A 148 -23.02 -2.06 6.49
N GLY A 149 -21.99 -2.38 7.31
CA GLY A 149 -21.86 -3.67 7.98
C GLY A 149 -21.09 -4.75 7.18
N MET A 150 -20.15 -4.35 6.33
CA MET A 150 -19.30 -5.29 5.57
C MET A 150 -18.63 -6.33 6.48
N PRO A 151 -18.59 -7.62 6.08
CA PRO A 151 -17.87 -8.65 6.83
C PRO A 151 -16.36 -8.43 6.77
N LYS A 152 -15.66 -8.78 7.85
CA LYS A 152 -14.19 -8.65 7.97
C LYS A 152 -13.41 -9.33 6.85
N THR A 153 -13.94 -10.43 6.30
CA THR A 153 -13.33 -11.19 5.19
C THR A 153 -13.25 -10.39 3.89
N GLU A 154 -14.05 -9.34 3.73
CA GLU A 154 -14.12 -8.51 2.52
C GLU A 154 -13.38 -7.17 2.68
N PHE A 155 -12.84 -6.86 3.87
CA PHE A 155 -12.16 -5.58 4.14
C PHE A 155 -11.05 -5.28 3.12
N TRP A 156 -10.24 -6.29 2.80
CA TRP A 156 -9.14 -6.14 1.85
C TRP A 156 -9.60 -5.69 0.46
N GLU A 157 -10.82 -6.07 0.05
CA GLU A 157 -11.35 -5.71 -1.27
C GLU A 157 -11.64 -4.20 -1.37
N ALA A 158 -12.20 -3.63 -0.31
CA ALA A 158 -12.50 -2.20 -0.27
C ALA A 158 -11.26 -1.36 0.05
N ILE A 159 -10.31 -1.91 0.82
CA ILE A 159 -9.00 -1.28 1.04
C ILE A 159 -8.20 -1.23 -0.26
N LEU A 160 -8.22 -2.30 -1.06
CA LEU A 160 -7.57 -2.34 -2.38
C LEU A 160 -8.15 -1.27 -3.30
N GLU A 161 -9.48 -1.16 -3.36
CA GLU A 161 -10.18 -0.14 -4.15
C GLU A 161 -9.76 1.28 -3.74
N ASP A 162 -9.78 1.60 -2.45
CA ASP A 162 -9.34 2.90 -1.95
C ASP A 162 -7.86 3.15 -2.21
N GLY A 163 -7.01 2.13 -2.09
CA GLY A 163 -5.58 2.20 -2.39
C GLY A 163 -5.31 2.53 -3.86
N ILE A 164 -6.00 1.87 -4.79
CA ILE A 164 -5.88 2.13 -6.23
C ILE A 164 -6.35 3.56 -6.55
N ARG A 165 -7.52 3.95 -6.05
CA ARG A 165 -8.08 5.29 -6.25
C ARG A 165 -7.17 6.38 -5.70
N LEU A 166 -6.60 6.17 -4.51
CA LEU A 166 -5.69 7.12 -3.89
C LEU A 166 -4.43 7.26 -4.74
N LEU A 167 -3.75 6.15 -5.06
CA LEU A 167 -2.53 6.16 -5.86
C LEU A 167 -2.72 6.81 -7.23
N ALA A 168 -3.87 6.60 -7.88
CA ALA A 168 -4.22 7.24 -9.14
C ALA A 168 -4.26 8.78 -9.05
N LYS A 169 -4.74 9.32 -7.91
CA LYS A 169 -4.92 10.77 -7.70
C LYS A 169 -3.65 11.48 -7.22
N LEU A 170 -2.73 10.76 -6.57
CA LEU A 170 -1.53 11.36 -5.98
C LEU A 170 -0.66 12.14 -6.99
N PRO A 171 -0.43 11.67 -8.23
CA PRO A 171 0.31 12.45 -9.22
C PRO A 171 -0.38 13.76 -9.60
N THR A 172 -1.70 13.73 -9.83
CA THR A 172 -2.51 14.93 -10.13
C THR A 172 -2.44 15.92 -8.97
N LEU A 173 -2.62 15.44 -7.74
CA LEU A 173 -2.52 16.26 -6.53
C LEU A 173 -1.14 16.89 -6.37
N GLY A 174 -0.08 16.09 -6.51
CA GLY A 174 1.30 16.55 -6.42
C GLY A 174 1.64 17.58 -7.49
N ALA A 175 1.19 17.36 -8.73
CA ALA A 175 1.38 18.29 -9.83
C ALA A 175 0.60 19.61 -9.66
N GLY A 176 -0.59 19.58 -9.03
CA GLY A 176 -1.34 20.81 -8.74
C GLY A 176 -0.79 21.63 -7.58
N ILE A 177 0.01 21.02 -6.69
CA ILE A 177 0.68 21.70 -5.58
C ILE A 177 2.04 22.30 -6.00
N TYR A 178 2.69 21.69 -7.00
CA TYR A 178 4.00 22.13 -7.52
C TYR A 178 3.89 23.42 -8.34
#